data_AF-A0A497G0X9-F1
#
_entry.id   AF-A0A497G0X9-F1
#
_cell.length_a   1.000
_cell.length_b   1.000
_cell.length_c   1.000
_cell.angle_alpha   90.00
_cell.angle_beta   90.00
_cell.angle_gamma   90.00
#
_symmetry.space_group_name_H-M   'P 1'
#
loop_
_entity.id
_entity.type
_entity.pdbx_description
1 polymer ?
#
loop_
_entity_poly.entity_id
_entity_poly.type
_entity_poly.pdbx_seq_one_letter_code
_entity_poly.pdbx_strand_id
1 'polypeptide(L)'
;MFKNMREALTFLNEEVFFNCGISFDINRVSEKKRTISEVMENMGYIKLLRIPYVVYRRNKSNLFKLIRLLNKYEYRGVVVLYGKNTSIHEYNTAIKVLREYMTTLKSITRK
;
A
#
# COMPACT_ATOMS: atom_id res chain seq x y z
N MET A 1 2.68 -16.39 10.92
CA MET A 1 2.05 -15.20 10.30
C MET A 1 1.56 -14.32 11.43
N PHE A 2 1.99 -13.06 11.52
CA PHE A 2 1.64 -12.17 12.64
C PHE A 2 0.13 -11.88 12.69
N LYS A 3 -0.43 -11.78 13.90
CA LYS A 3 -1.88 -11.53 14.10
C LYS A 3 -2.25 -10.07 13.88
N ASN A 4 -1.31 -9.15 14.07
CA ASN A 4 -1.49 -7.71 13.90
C ASN A 4 -0.15 -7.01 13.62
N MET A 5 -0.22 -5.70 13.32
CA MET A 5 0.93 -4.87 13.00
C MET A 5 1.90 -4.71 14.18
N ARG A 6 1.39 -4.65 15.42
CA ARG A 6 2.19 -4.49 16.64
C ARG A 6 3.12 -5.69 16.87
N GLU A 7 2.62 -6.91 16.69
CA GLU A 7 3.44 -8.13 16.76
C GLU A 7 4.56 -8.11 15.71
N ALA A 8 4.26 -7.68 14.48
CA ALA A 8 5.25 -7.59 13.41
C ALA A 8 6.33 -6.54 13.69
N LEU A 9 5.96 -5.39 14.26
CA LEU A 9 6.91 -4.34 14.63
C LEU A 9 7.80 -4.72 15.81
N THR A 10 7.22 -5.42 16.79
CA THR A 10 7.99 -5.93 17.94
C THR A 10 9.09 -6.87 17.47
N PHE A 11 8.75 -7.79 16.55
CA PHE A 11 9.72 -8.68 15.92
C PHE A 11 10.78 -7.95 15.09
N LEU A 12 10.41 -6.90 14.34
CA LEU A 12 11.35 -6.15 13.51
C LEU A 12 12.32 -5.26 14.30
N ASN A 13 11.95 -4.84 15.50
CA ASN A 13 12.80 -4.00 16.35
C ASN A 13 13.88 -4.81 17.10
N GLU A 14 13.94 -6.13 16.92
CA GLU A 14 15.09 -6.93 17.37
C GLU A 14 16.31 -6.62 16.47
N GLU A 15 17.49 -6.40 17.06
CA GLU A 15 18.72 -5.88 16.39
C GLU A 15 19.15 -6.67 15.13
N VAL A 16 18.68 -7.91 15.00
CA VAL A 16 19.01 -8.83 13.91
C VAL A 16 18.31 -8.48 12.59
N PHE A 17 17.24 -7.69 12.61
CA PHE A 17 16.33 -7.53 11.48
C PHE A 17 16.35 -6.17 10.77
N PHE A 18 17.47 -5.42 10.84
CA PHE A 18 17.60 -4.09 10.22
C PHE A 18 17.28 -4.05 8.72
N ASN A 19 17.48 -5.16 8.00
CA ASN A 19 17.15 -5.30 6.57
C ASN A 19 15.76 -5.88 6.29
N CYS A 20 15.01 -6.31 7.32
CA CYS A 20 13.66 -6.81 7.16
C CYS A 20 12.63 -5.67 7.10
N GLY A 21 11.40 -6.01 6.71
CA GLY A 21 10.30 -5.05 6.66
C GLY A 21 8.98 -5.77 6.44
N ILE A 22 7.89 -5.03 6.60
CA ILE A 22 6.54 -5.59 6.59
C ILE A 22 6.02 -5.68 5.15
N SER A 23 5.49 -6.86 4.82
CA SER A 23 4.65 -7.09 3.63
C SER A 23 3.18 -6.96 4.01
N PHE A 24 2.64 -5.75 3.87
CA PHE A 24 1.29 -5.42 4.29
C PHE A 24 0.28 -5.67 3.17
N ASP A 25 -0.84 -6.31 3.49
CA ASP A 25 -1.93 -6.60 2.55
C ASP A 25 -3.20 -5.89 3.00
N ILE A 26 -3.68 -4.95 2.19
CA ILE A 26 -4.84 -4.12 2.56
C ILE A 26 -6.12 -4.93 2.74
N ASN A 27 -6.22 -6.12 2.10
CA ASN A 27 -7.42 -6.95 2.22
C ASN A 27 -7.61 -7.46 3.65
N ARG A 28 -6.48 -7.77 4.32
CA ARG A 28 -6.46 -8.34 5.67
C ARG A 28 -6.90 -7.37 6.76
N VAL A 29 -6.98 -6.08 6.46
CA VAL A 29 -7.40 -5.05 7.41
C VAL A 29 -8.77 -4.45 7.04
N SER A 30 -9.29 -4.77 5.84
CA SER A 30 -10.66 -4.43 5.45
C SER A 30 -11.71 -5.11 6.34
N GLU A 31 -11.36 -6.23 6.98
CA GLU A 31 -12.23 -6.93 7.92
C GLU A 31 -12.45 -6.15 9.23
N LYS A 32 -11.64 -5.12 9.53
CA LYS A 32 -11.81 -4.23 10.69
C LYS A 32 -11.41 -2.80 10.35
N LYS A 33 -12.32 -1.97 9.80
CA LYS A 33 -12.41 -0.47 9.69
C LYS A 33 -11.19 0.49 9.95
N ARG A 34 -9.93 0.07 10.08
CA ARG A 34 -8.75 0.84 10.54
C ARG A 34 -7.54 0.78 9.59
N THR A 35 -7.74 0.42 8.33
CA THR A 35 -6.65 0.09 7.39
C THR A 35 -5.73 1.24 7.03
N ILE A 36 -6.26 2.47 6.92
CA ILE A 36 -5.48 3.61 6.42
C ILE A 36 -4.61 4.21 7.52
N SER A 37 -5.16 4.42 8.71
CA SER A 37 -4.42 4.99 9.85
C SER A 37 -3.30 4.07 10.33
N GLU A 38 -3.53 2.74 10.39
CA GLU A 38 -2.49 1.78 10.78
C GLU A 38 -1.33 1.72 9.77
N VAL A 39 -1.63 1.80 8.47
CA VAL A 39 -0.60 1.92 7.42
C VAL A 39 0.17 3.22 7.56
N MET A 40 -0.50 4.32 7.92
CA MET A 40 0.13 5.63 8.08
C MET A 40 1.08 5.67 9.28
N GLU A 41 0.66 5.16 10.44
CA GLU A 41 1.49 5.16 11.65
C GLU A 41 2.76 4.32 11.51
N ASN A 42 2.73 3.30 10.64
CA ASN A 42 3.80 2.31 10.53
C ASN A 42 4.45 2.29 9.14
N MET A 43 4.25 3.35 8.34
CA MET A 43 4.60 3.36 6.92
C MET A 43 6.11 3.19 6.67
N GLY A 44 6.95 3.65 7.60
CA GLY A 44 8.41 3.48 7.53
C GLY A 44 8.88 2.02 7.62
N TYR A 45 8.07 1.13 8.19
CA TYR A 45 8.40 -0.30 8.33
C TYR A 45 7.85 -1.15 7.19
N ILE A 46 6.91 -0.61 6.39
CA ILE A 46 6.29 -1.34 5.29
C ILE A 46 7.21 -1.23 4.06
N LYS A 47 7.76 -2.37 3.63
CA LYS A 47 8.59 -2.43 2.41
C LYS A 47 7.80 -2.87 1.18
N LEU A 48 6.69 -3.58 1.39
CA LEU A 48 5.83 -4.08 0.33
C LEU A 48 4.36 -3.88 0.73
N LEU A 49 3.63 -3.12 -0.07
CA LEU A 49 2.20 -2.89 0.05
C LEU A 49 1.46 -3.67 -1.04
N ARG A 50 0.61 -4.60 -0.64
CA ARG A 50 -0.17 -5.46 -1.53
C ARG A 50 -1.62 -5.03 -1.56
N ILE A 51 -2.14 -4.86 -2.78
CA ILE A 51 -3.47 -4.35 -3.06
C ILE A 51 -4.19 -5.36 -3.97
N PRO A 52 -5.30 -5.97 -3.54
CA PRO A 52 -6.09 -6.81 -4.43
C PRO A 52 -6.66 -5.99 -5.59
N TYR A 53 -6.59 -6.50 -6.83
CA TYR A 53 -7.16 -5.85 -8.01
C TYR A 53 -8.68 -5.64 -7.86
N VAL A 54 -9.38 -6.54 -7.18
CA VAL A 54 -10.81 -6.39 -6.89
C VAL A 54 -11.10 -5.12 -6.06
N VAL A 55 -10.17 -4.72 -5.18
CA VAL A 55 -10.27 -3.47 -4.40
C VAL A 55 -10.02 -2.27 -5.30
N TYR A 56 -9.01 -2.32 -6.18
CA TYR A 56 -8.78 -1.31 -7.23
C TYR A 56 -10.04 -1.09 -8.06
N ARG A 57 -10.68 -2.16 -8.53
CA ARG A 57 -11.83 -2.09 -9.43
C ARG A 57 -13.10 -1.58 -8.73
N ARG A 58 -13.38 -2.06 -7.52
CA ARG A 58 -14.62 -1.74 -6.79
C ARG A 58 -14.62 -0.34 -6.16
N ASN A 59 -13.46 0.14 -5.71
CA ASN A 59 -13.41 1.36 -4.90
C ASN A 59 -12.23 2.26 -5.26
N LYS A 60 -12.26 2.80 -6.50
CA LYS A 60 -11.24 3.70 -7.03
C LYS A 60 -10.98 4.92 -6.13
N SER A 61 -12.01 5.47 -5.50
CA SER A 61 -11.88 6.63 -4.59
C SER A 61 -10.98 6.33 -3.39
N ASN A 62 -11.19 5.20 -2.72
CA ASN A 62 -10.34 4.81 -1.58
C ASN A 62 -8.90 4.51 -1.99
N LEU A 63 -8.69 3.98 -3.20
CA LEU A 63 -7.35 3.78 -3.72
C LEU A 63 -6.64 5.11 -4.02
N PHE A 64 -7.32 6.08 -4.61
CA PHE A 64 -6.75 7.40 -4.83
C PHE A 64 -6.42 8.12 -3.52
N LYS A 65 -7.27 7.96 -2.48
CA LYS A 65 -6.95 8.42 -1.12
C LYS A 65 -5.68 7.75 -0.59
N LEU A 66 -5.55 6.43 -0.73
CA LEU A 66 -4.34 5.71 -0.35
C LEU A 66 -3.11 6.25 -1.09
N ILE A 67 -3.18 6.44 -2.41
CA ILE A 67 -2.05 6.98 -3.19
C ILE A 67 -1.68 8.40 -2.76
N ARG A 68 -2.67 9.26 -2.53
CA ARG A 68 -2.42 10.61 -2.02
C ARG A 68 -1.70 10.58 -0.67
N LEU A 69 -2.04 9.63 0.20
CA LEU A 69 -1.37 9.44 1.49
C LEU A 69 0.04 8.90 1.31
N LEU A 70 0.24 7.87 0.49
CA LEU A 70 1.57 7.34 0.17
C LEU A 70 2.49 8.45 -0.37
N ASN A 71 1.96 9.36 -1.22
CA ASN A 71 2.72 10.50 -1.71
C ASN A 71 3.00 11.54 -0.61
N LYS A 72 2.00 11.88 0.21
CA LYS A 72 2.14 12.85 1.32
C LYS A 72 3.24 12.45 2.31
N TYR A 73 3.35 11.15 2.60
CA TYR A 73 4.33 10.62 3.56
C TYR A 73 5.58 10.05 2.88
N GLU A 74 5.80 10.38 1.60
CA GLU A 74 6.97 9.95 0.83
C GLU A 74 7.27 8.44 0.90
N TYR A 75 6.24 7.60 0.78
CA TYR A 75 6.42 6.16 0.79
C TYR A 75 7.40 5.71 -0.30
N ARG A 76 8.48 5.04 0.11
CA ARG A 76 9.54 4.53 -0.79
C ARG A 76 9.48 3.03 -1.03
N GLY A 77 8.58 2.31 -0.36
CA GLY A 77 8.42 0.87 -0.54
C GLY A 77 7.74 0.52 -1.87
N VAL A 78 7.68 -0.78 -2.15
CA VAL A 78 7.06 -1.31 -3.37
C VAL A 78 5.54 -1.42 -3.18
N VAL A 79 4.76 -1.11 -4.21
CA VAL A 79 3.31 -1.32 -4.26
C VAL A 79 2.99 -2.35 -5.35
N VAL A 80 2.26 -3.40 -5.00
CA VAL A 80 1.89 -4.48 -5.93
C VAL A 80 0.37 -4.65 -5.98
N LEU A 81 -0.18 -4.61 -7.20
CA LEU A 81 -1.55 -5.04 -7.49
C LEU A 81 -1.55 -6.56 -7.72
N TYR A 82 -2.46 -7.30 -7.07
CA TYR A 82 -2.51 -8.76 -7.19
C TYR A 82 -3.96 -9.32 -7.22
N GLY A 83 -4.15 -10.55 -7.69
CA GLY A 83 -5.48 -11.15 -7.87
C GLY A 83 -5.50 -12.23 -8.96
N LYS A 84 -6.20 -13.34 -8.69
CA LYS A 84 -6.14 -14.56 -9.52
C LYS A 84 -6.96 -14.50 -10.82
N ASN A 85 -7.93 -13.59 -10.93
CA ASN A 85 -8.91 -13.56 -12.03
C ASN A 85 -8.82 -12.30 -12.89
N THR A 86 -7.63 -11.69 -12.96
CA THR A 86 -7.41 -10.42 -13.68
C THR A 86 -6.43 -10.66 -14.81
N SER A 87 -6.78 -10.22 -16.01
CA SER A 87 -5.90 -10.36 -17.18
C SER A 87 -4.66 -9.45 -17.07
N ILE A 88 -3.57 -9.82 -17.75
CA ILE A 88 -2.35 -8.98 -17.82
C ILE A 88 -2.68 -7.59 -18.37
N HIS A 89 -3.60 -7.49 -19.33
CA HIS A 89 -4.04 -6.23 -19.92
C HIS A 89 -4.71 -5.30 -18.90
N GLU A 90 -5.58 -5.86 -18.05
CA GLU A 90 -6.22 -5.13 -16.97
C GLU A 90 -5.22 -4.60 -15.94
N TYR A 91 -4.21 -5.39 -15.58
CA TYR A 91 -3.12 -4.94 -14.71
C TYR A 91 -2.35 -3.77 -15.31
N ASN A 92 -1.95 -3.88 -16.58
CA ASN A 92 -1.20 -2.83 -17.27
C ASN A 92 -2.00 -1.52 -17.35
N THR A 93 -3.31 -1.62 -17.61
CA THR A 93 -4.21 -0.47 -17.62
C THR A 93 -4.29 0.18 -16.24
N ALA A 94 -4.45 -0.61 -15.18
CA ALA A 94 -4.47 -0.10 -13.82
C ALA A 94 -3.14 0.60 -13.45
N ILE A 95 -2.00 -0.02 -13.75
CA ILE A 95 -0.68 0.55 -13.49
C ILE A 95 -0.51 1.89 -14.21
N LYS A 96 -0.95 1.99 -15.48
CA LYS A 96 -0.91 3.25 -16.24
C LYS A 96 -1.70 4.36 -15.54
N VAL A 97 -2.96 4.09 -15.18
CA VAL A 97 -3.83 5.06 -14.49
C VAL A 97 -3.21 5.53 -13.16
N LEU A 98 -2.63 4.62 -12.38
CA LEU A 98 -2.02 4.99 -11.10
C LEU A 98 -0.76 5.85 -11.29
N ARG A 99 0.05 5.57 -12.31
CA ARG A 99 1.24 6.38 -12.65
C ARG A 99 0.86 7.79 -13.09
N GLU A 100 -0.16 7.93 -13.93
CA GLU A 100 -0.69 9.23 -14.36
C GLU A 100 -1.20 10.04 -13.16
N TYR A 101 -1.94 9.39 -12.26
CA TYR A 101 -2.44 10.03 -11.04
C TYR A 101 -1.30 10.47 -10.11
N MET A 102 -0.29 9.62 -9.88
CA MET A 102 0.89 9.99 -9.08
C MET A 102 1.67 11.16 -9.68
N THR A 103 1.83 11.18 -11.01
CA THR A 103 2.52 12.26 -11.71
C THR A 103 1.77 13.59 -11.54
N THR A 104 0.44 13.55 -11.70
CA THR A 104 -0.45 14.69 -11.47
C THR A 104 -0.37 15.19 -10.03
N LEU A 105 -0.37 14.29 -9.05
CA LEU A 105 -0.23 14.70 -7.65
C LEU A 105 1.13 15.37 -7.37
N LYS A 106 2.22 14.84 -7.92
CA LYS A 106 3.57 15.41 -7.76
C LYS A 106 3.70 16.80 -8.39
N SER A 107 3.05 17.05 -9.52
CA SER A 107 3.08 18.38 -10.16
C SER A 107 2.32 19.43 -9.35
N ILE A 108 1.22 19.04 -8.69
CA ILE A 108 0.41 19.94 -7.85
C ILE A 108 1.10 20.24 -6.51
N THR A 109 1.83 19.26 -5.94
CA THR A 109 2.45 19.37 -4.61
C THR A 109 3.84 20.01 -4.59
N ARG A 110 4.42 20.34 -5.76
CA ARG A 110 5.72 21.02 -5.89
C ARG A 110 5.66 22.56 -5.74
N LYS A 111 4.56 23.10 -5.22
CA LYS A 111 4.40 24.52 -4.84
C LYS A 111 4.63 24.70 -3.36
#